data_AF-A0A7C6B405-F1
#
_entry.id   AF-A0A7C6B405-F1
#
_cell.length_a   1.000
_cell.length_b   1.000
_cell.length_c   1.000
_cell.angle_alpha   90.00
_cell.angle_beta   90.00
_cell.angle_gamma   90.00
#
_symmetry.space_group_name_H-M   'P 1'
#
loop_
_entity.id
_entity.type
_entity.pdbx_description
1 polymer ?
#
loop_
_entity_poly.entity_id
_entity_poly.type
_entity_poly.pdbx_seq_one_letter_code
_entity_poly.pdbx_strand_id
1 'polypeptide(L)'
;DTPEVYSPRCRDEKLLGERATRFLRAQIAGTTSMDFRFRRQDRYGRDLVRMRIDGRDVAGLMVSNGLAVRYTGGRRINWCSRLATT
;
A
#
# COMPACT_ATOMS: atom_id res chain seq x y z
N ASP A 1 1.51 2.55 4.65
CA ASP A 1 2.47 1.44 4.76
C ASP A 1 1.74 0.16 4.38
N THR A 2 2.36 -0.69 3.57
CA THR A 2 1.80 -1.96 3.09
C THR A 2 2.76 -3.09 3.48
N PRO A 3 2.27 -4.33 3.71
CA PRO A 3 3.15 -5.46 3.96
C PRO A 3 4.12 -5.68 2.79
N GLU A 4 5.37 -5.99 3.08
CA GLU A 4 6.41 -6.14 2.05
C GLU A 4 6.31 -7.49 1.33
N VAL A 5 6.57 -7.51 0.02
CA VAL A 5 6.57 -8.74 -0.80
C VAL A 5 7.98 -9.18 -1.17
N TYR A 6 8.88 -8.23 -1.41
CA TYR A 6 10.25 -8.51 -1.83
C TYR A 6 11.13 -9.03 -0.68
N SER A 7 10.97 -8.46 0.51
CA SER A 7 11.72 -8.87 1.71
C SER A 7 10.81 -8.90 2.95
N PRO A 8 9.78 -9.78 2.97
CA PRO A 8 8.92 -9.95 4.13
C PRO A 8 9.70 -10.55 5.30
N ARG A 9 9.33 -10.17 6.53
CA ARG A 9 9.95 -10.67 7.76
C ARG A 9 9.31 -11.97 8.27
N CYS A 10 8.13 -12.31 7.77
CA CYS A 10 7.42 -13.56 8.08
C CYS A 10 6.47 -13.94 6.94
N ARG A 11 5.97 -15.19 7.00
CA ARG A 11 5.05 -15.74 6.01
C ARG A 11 3.74 -14.95 5.89
N ASP A 12 3.16 -14.54 7.01
CA ASP A 12 1.86 -13.85 7.00
C ASP A 12 1.95 -12.45 6.40
N GLU A 13 3.08 -11.76 6.64
CA GLU A 13 3.39 -10.49 5.96
C GLU A 13 3.44 -10.70 4.44
N LYS A 14 4.15 -11.74 3.96
CA LYS A 14 4.24 -12.06 2.53
C LYS A 14 2.86 -12.30 1.93
N LEU A 15 2.03 -13.12 2.57
CA LEU A 15 0.69 -13.46 2.10
C LEU A 15 -0.22 -12.23 1.99
N LEU A 16 -0.21 -11.37 3.01
CA LEU A 16 -0.99 -10.14 2.98
C LEU A 16 -0.45 -9.14 1.96
N GLY A 17 0.88 -9.05 1.80
CA GLY A 17 1.52 -8.20 0.78
C GLY A 17 1.18 -8.63 -0.65
N GLU A 18 1.14 -9.93 -0.91
CA GLU A 18 0.70 -10.47 -2.19
C GLU A 18 -0.79 -10.19 -2.44
N ARG A 19 -1.63 -10.33 -1.42
CA ARG A 19 -3.05 -9.95 -1.50
C ARG A 19 -3.21 -8.46 -1.80
N ALA A 20 -2.45 -7.60 -1.12
CA ALA A 20 -2.43 -6.16 -1.38
C ALA A 20 -2.02 -5.85 -2.83
N THR A 21 -0.98 -6.52 -3.31
CA THR A 21 -0.49 -6.41 -4.68
C THR A 21 -1.55 -6.81 -5.71
N ARG A 22 -2.17 -7.98 -5.54
CA ARG A 22 -3.23 -8.46 -6.45
C ARG A 22 -4.44 -7.53 -6.44
N PHE A 23 -4.86 -7.08 -5.27
CA PHE A 23 -5.99 -6.15 -5.13
C PHE A 23 -5.73 -4.85 -5.88
N LEU A 24 -4.59 -4.19 -5.66
CA LEU A 24 -4.27 -2.93 -6.34
C LEU A 24 -4.17 -3.12 -7.87
N ARG A 25 -3.54 -4.21 -8.33
CA ARG A 25 -3.48 -4.54 -9.77
C ARG A 25 -4.87 -4.70 -10.38
N ALA A 26 -5.79 -5.36 -9.69
CA ALA A 26 -7.17 -5.52 -10.17
C ALA A 26 -7.90 -4.17 -10.26
N GLN A 27 -7.71 -3.26 -9.30
CA GLN A 27 -8.28 -1.91 -9.38
C GLN A 27 -7.73 -1.14 -10.58
N ILE A 28 -6.41 -1.23 -10.83
CA ILE A 28 -5.77 -0.57 -11.97
C ILE A 28 -6.24 -1.16 -13.30
N ALA A 29 -6.40 -2.47 -13.41
CA ALA A 29 -6.80 -3.12 -14.65
C ALA A 29 -8.27 -2.83 -15.05
N GLY A 30 -9.14 -2.56 -14.07
CA GLY A 30 -10.57 -2.32 -14.31
C GLY A 30 -10.99 -0.85 -14.34
N THR A 31 -10.04 0.09 -14.19
CA THR A 31 -10.35 1.52 -14.08
C THR A 31 -10.56 2.18 -15.43
N THR A 32 -11.35 3.26 -15.45
CA THR A 32 -11.48 4.13 -16.63
C THR A 32 -10.56 5.34 -16.53
N SER A 33 -10.27 5.81 -15.32
CA SER A 33 -9.38 6.96 -15.11
C SER A 33 -8.40 6.76 -13.95
N MET A 34 -7.23 7.40 -14.06
CA MET A 34 -6.23 7.46 -13.00
C MET A 34 -5.67 8.87 -12.89
N ASP A 35 -5.66 9.41 -11.67
CA ASP A 35 -5.11 10.73 -11.37
C ASP A 35 -3.91 10.59 -10.44
N PHE A 36 -2.84 11.31 -10.74
CA PHE A 36 -1.65 11.38 -9.91
C PHE A 36 -1.39 12.83 -9.53
N ARG A 37 -1.32 13.10 -8.22
CA ARG A 37 -0.88 14.39 -7.69
C ARG A 37 0.47 14.23 -7.05
N PHE A 38 1.50 14.74 -7.71
CA PHE A 38 2.86 14.80 -7.16
C PHE A 38 2.87 15.54 -5.83
N ARG A 39 3.72 15.09 -4.90
CA ARG A 39 3.93 15.74 -3.60
C ARG A 39 5.38 16.15 -3.45
N ARG A 40 6.30 15.21 -3.59
CA ARG A 40 7.76 15.38 -3.50
C ARG A 40 8.46 14.09 -3.93
N GLN A 41 9.77 14.11 -4.05
CA GLN A 41 10.58 12.89 -4.08
C GLN A 41 11.03 12.50 -2.66
N ASP A 42 11.19 11.19 -2.44
CA ASP A 42 11.87 10.70 -1.25
C ASP A 42 13.41 10.73 -1.41
N ARG A 43 14.13 10.38 -0.35
CA ARG A 43 15.61 10.38 -0.33
C ARG A 43 16.25 9.41 -1.34
N TYR A 44 15.48 8.50 -1.91
CA TYR A 44 15.92 7.53 -2.91
C TYR A 44 15.50 7.94 -4.33
N GLY A 45 14.98 9.17 -4.51
CA GLY A 45 14.54 9.69 -5.80
C GLY A 45 13.18 9.17 -6.27
N ARG A 46 12.41 8.49 -5.41
CA ARG A 46 11.08 7.99 -5.79
C ARG A 46 10.02 9.08 -5.62
N ASP A 47 9.17 9.24 -6.62
CA ASP A 47 8.04 10.15 -6.54
C ASP A 47 7.03 9.67 -5.50
N LEU A 48 6.74 10.54 -4.54
CA LEU A 48 5.63 10.38 -3.62
C LEU A 48 4.43 11.11 -4.20
N VAL A 49 3.44 10.34 -4.63
CA VAL A 49 2.21 10.83 -5.26
C VAL A 49 0.98 10.47 -4.42
N ARG A 50 -0.08 11.28 -4.55
CA ARG A 50 -1.43 10.84 -4.22
C ARG A 50 -2.07 10.30 -5.50
N MET A 51 -2.44 9.04 -5.50
CA MET A 51 -3.10 8.37 -6.61
C MET A 51 -4.61 8.25 -6.35
N ARG A 52 -5.41 8.50 -7.38
CA ARG A 52 -6.84 8.18 -7.40
C ARG A 52 -7.16 7.29 -8.59
N ILE A 53 -8.10 6.36 -8.41
CA ILE A 53 -8.63 5.44 -9.42
C ILE A 53 -10.14 5.64 -9.47
N ASP A 54 -10.70 6.01 -10.62
CA ASP A 54 -12.11 6.38 -10.79
C ASP A 54 -12.60 7.36 -9.70
N GLY A 55 -11.78 8.39 -9.44
CA GLY A 55 -12.05 9.39 -8.41
C GLY A 55 -11.89 8.90 -6.96
N ARG A 56 -11.52 7.65 -6.68
CA ARG A 56 -11.32 7.11 -5.32
C ARG A 56 -9.86 7.16 -4.89
N ASP A 57 -9.58 7.64 -3.67
CA ASP A 57 -8.22 7.69 -3.12
C ASP A 57 -7.67 6.29 -2.85
N VAL A 58 -6.56 5.94 -3.49
CA VAL A 58 -5.97 4.59 -3.41
C VAL A 58 -5.48 4.28 -2.00
N ALA A 59 -4.89 5.24 -1.29
CA ALA A 59 -4.41 5.00 0.06
C ALA A 59 -5.58 4.68 1.02
N GLY A 60 -6.67 5.44 0.94
CA GLY A 60 -7.89 5.17 1.68
C GLY A 60 -8.49 3.80 1.35
N LEU A 61 -8.54 3.45 0.07
CA LEU A 61 -9.06 2.16 -0.40
C LEU A 61 -8.25 0.98 0.13
N MET A 62 -6.92 1.04 0.10
CA MET A 62 -6.06 -0.02 0.61
C MET A 62 -6.21 -0.18 2.13
N VAL A 63 -6.33 0.92 2.87
CA VAL A 63 -6.52 0.90 4.33
C VAL A 63 -7.88 0.32 4.71
N SER A 64 -8.97 0.72 4.04
CA SER A 64 -10.31 0.23 4.36
C SER A 64 -10.49 -1.26 4.08
N ASN A 65 -9.69 -1.83 3.16
CA ASN A 65 -9.68 -3.26 2.86
C ASN A 65 -8.71 -4.06 3.75
N GLY A 66 -8.08 -3.44 4.75
CA GLY A 66 -7.12 -4.11 5.64
C GLY A 66 -5.79 -4.48 4.97
N LEU A 67 -5.47 -3.88 3.82
CA LEU A 67 -4.28 -4.18 3.02
C LEU A 67 -3.14 -3.18 3.24
N ALA A 68 -3.39 -2.13 4.02
CA ALA A 68 -2.42 -1.11 4.37
C ALA A 68 -2.78 -0.48 5.72
N VAL A 69 -1.83 0.23 6.31
CA VAL A 69 -2.07 1.17 7.42
C VAL A 69 -1.66 2.58 7.02
N ARG A 70 -2.28 3.60 7.64
CA ARG A 70 -1.84 5.00 7.48
C ARG A 70 -0.40 5.15 7.97
N TYR A 71 0.40 5.91 7.24
CA TYR A 71 1.80 6.17 7.57
C TYR A 71 2.06 7.67 7.52
N THR A 72 2.51 8.23 8.64
CA THR A 72 2.75 9.67 8.83
C THR A 72 4.23 10.03 8.85
N GLY A 73 5.12 9.08 8.50
CA GLY A 73 6.58 9.25 8.61
C GLY A 73 7.15 8.53 9.84
N GLY A 74 8.48 8.39 9.88
CA GLY A 74 9.20 7.75 10.98
C GLY A 74 9.38 6.23 10.82
N ARG A 75 9.30 5.51 11.94
CA ARG A 75 9.49 4.05 11.94
C ARG A 75 8.24 3.36 11.39
N ARG A 76 8.42 2.48 10.40
CA ARG A 76 7.35 1.60 9.90
C ARG A 76 6.93 0.59 10.97
N ILE A 77 5.68 0.15 10.93
CA ILE A 77 5.17 -0.87 11.84
C ILE A 77 5.88 -2.21 11.63
N ASN A 78 5.77 -3.10 12.62
CA ASN A 78 6.13 -4.51 12.44
C ASN A 78 4.88 -5.29 12.01
N TRP A 79 4.81 -5.68 10.74
CA TRP A 79 3.69 -6.45 10.20
C TRP A 79 3.55 -7.83 10.85
N CYS A 80 4.65 -8.52 11.14
CA CYS A 80 4.59 -9.83 11.79
C CYS A 80 3.98 -9.76 13.19
N SER A 81 4.38 -8.79 14.00
CA SER A 81 3.77 -8.58 15.32
C SER A 81 2.30 -8.19 15.21
N ARG A 82 1.95 -7.34 14.23
CA ARG A 82 0.56 -6.93 13.98
C ARG A 82 -0.33 -8.10 13.60
N LEU A 83 0.15 -8.98 12.72
CA LEU A 83 -0.61 -10.10 12.19
C LEU A 83 -0.68 -11.28 13.17
N ALA A 84 0.29 -11.42 14.07
CA ALA A 84 0.25 -12.43 15.14
C ALA A 84 -0.85 -12.21 16.19
N THR A 85 -1.48 -11.02 16.21
CA THR A 85 -2.52 -10.65 17.19
C THR A 85 -3.94 -10.65 16.59
N THR A 86 -4.09 -11.13 15.35
CA THR A 86 -5.37 -11.19 14.61
C THR A 86 -5.76 -12.64 14.39
#